data_AF-A0A520KBX0-F1
#
_entry.id   AF-A0A520KBX0-F1
#
_cell.length_a   1.000
_cell.length_b   1.000
_cell.length_c   1.000
_cell.angle_alpha   90.00
_cell.angle_beta   90.00
_cell.angle_gamma   90.00
#
_symmetry.space_group_name_H-M   'P 1'
#
loop_
_entity.id
_entity.type
_entity.pdbx_description
1 polymer ?
#
loop_
_entity_poly.entity_id
_entity_poly.type
_entity_poly.pdbx_seq_one_letter_code
_entity_poly.pdbx_strand_id
1 'polypeptide(L)'
;MMNEYGAIFTNGTSPIISNCTFIGIGSSPGSAIYNAGTSTPLITNCTFTGNTAQTGCAVFNTGTSSPAITNCILWNDAGTEIYNDTSATSLVSYSDVQGGYTGVGNIDVNPLFKNQPFDLSLQSASPCIDAGTNTGAFAYGSVNDDIRGLPRPQGYAYDMGAYEYQVNSWSPVSAMPLMRTQLAHASAAWDALSEQIPDEPTDEMTSLIEGIQAHMQNATGLTNPVYASGELSKARALMEELAMLLE
;
A
#
# COMPACT_ATOMS: atom_id res chain seq x y z
N MET A 1 -8.84 -0.27 38.44
CA MET A 1 -9.94 -0.93 37.72
C MET A 1 -9.34 -1.47 36.44
N MET A 2 -9.17 -2.80 36.34
CA MET A 2 -8.81 -3.40 35.06
C MET A 2 -10.01 -3.20 34.14
N ASN A 3 -9.80 -2.61 32.97
CA ASN A 3 -10.87 -2.47 31.98
C ASN A 3 -11.26 -3.89 31.56
N GLU A 4 -12.40 -4.36 32.04
CA GLU A 4 -12.95 -5.70 31.72
C GLU A 4 -13.42 -5.81 30.27
N TYR A 5 -13.39 -4.70 29.53
CA TYR A 5 -13.80 -4.60 28.13
C TYR A 5 -12.59 -4.44 27.21
N GLY A 6 -12.82 -4.66 25.92
CA GLY A 6 -11.84 -4.57 24.85
C GLY A 6 -11.11 -3.25 24.67
N ALA A 7 -10.44 -3.08 23.53
CA ALA A 7 -9.95 -1.76 23.13
C ALA A 7 -11.12 -0.77 22.91
N ILE A 8 -12.26 -1.24 22.42
CA ILE A 8 -13.46 -0.43 22.22
C ILE A 8 -14.67 -1.14 22.85
N PHE A 9 -15.43 -0.41 23.65
CA PHE A 9 -16.71 -0.82 24.19
C PHE A 9 -17.82 0.11 23.69
N THR A 10 -18.85 -0.44 23.05
CA THR A 10 -20.04 0.30 22.61
C THR A 10 -21.27 -0.22 23.35
N ASN A 11 -22.16 0.68 23.77
CA ASN A 11 -23.42 0.33 24.42
C ASN A 11 -24.54 1.27 23.96
N GLY A 12 -25.33 0.82 23.00
CA GLY A 12 -26.35 1.64 22.36
C GLY A 12 -25.77 2.79 21.53
N THR A 13 -24.55 2.64 21.02
CA THR A 13 -23.85 3.64 20.20
C THR A 13 -23.35 3.03 18.89
N SER A 14 -23.21 3.86 17.86
CA SER A 14 -22.90 3.43 16.50
C SER A 14 -21.71 4.21 15.92
N PRO A 15 -20.49 4.06 16.48
CA PRO A 15 -19.30 4.74 15.97
C PRO A 15 -18.89 4.21 14.60
N ILE A 16 -18.13 5.03 13.87
CA ILE A 16 -17.39 4.62 12.67
C ILE A 16 -15.96 4.31 13.10
N ILE A 17 -15.48 3.12 12.75
CA ILE A 17 -14.15 2.61 13.06
C ILE A 17 -13.52 2.22 11.72
N SER A 18 -12.54 2.99 11.27
CA SER A 18 -11.93 2.79 9.95
C SER A 18 -10.41 2.84 10.00
N ASN A 19 -9.74 2.06 9.14
CA ASN A 19 -8.28 2.04 9.01
C ASN A 19 -7.54 1.81 10.33
N CYS A 20 -8.10 0.97 11.20
CA CYS A 20 -7.51 0.66 12.49
C CYS A 20 -6.88 -0.74 12.50
N THR A 21 -5.81 -0.89 13.28
CA THR A 21 -5.20 -2.20 13.57
C THR A 21 -5.41 -2.54 15.04
N PHE A 22 -5.97 -3.71 15.31
CA PHE A 22 -6.22 -4.24 16.66
C PHE A 22 -5.34 -5.47 16.87
N ILE A 23 -4.30 -5.31 17.70
CA ILE A 23 -3.19 -6.26 17.81
C ILE A 23 -3.01 -6.68 19.27
N GLY A 24 -3.04 -7.98 19.55
CA GLY A 24 -2.61 -8.50 20.86
C GLY A 24 -3.55 -8.17 22.02
N ILE A 25 -4.83 -7.89 21.77
CA ILE A 25 -5.79 -7.51 22.83
C ILE A 25 -6.27 -8.76 23.55
N GLY A 26 -6.13 -8.80 24.87
CA GLY A 26 -6.34 -9.99 25.69
C GLY A 26 -7.16 -9.81 26.95
N SER A 27 -8.07 -8.83 27.02
CA SER A 27 -9.01 -8.75 28.16
C SER A 27 -10.09 -9.83 28.04
N SER A 28 -10.55 -10.38 29.16
CA SER A 28 -11.72 -11.27 29.21
C SER A 28 -12.79 -10.58 30.07
N PRO A 29 -14.03 -10.41 29.58
CA PRO A 29 -14.57 -10.87 28.29
C PRO A 29 -14.10 -10.06 27.06
N GLY A 30 -13.25 -9.04 27.23
CA GLY A 30 -12.87 -8.06 26.22
C GLY A 30 -12.17 -8.55 24.95
N SER A 31 -12.97 -8.91 23.95
CA SER A 31 -12.63 -8.84 22.52
C SER A 31 -11.99 -7.51 22.13
N ALA A 32 -11.35 -7.40 20.96
CA ALA A 32 -10.84 -6.10 20.51
C ALA A 32 -11.95 -5.02 20.45
N ILE A 33 -13.14 -5.39 19.95
CA ILE A 33 -14.35 -4.58 19.96
C ILE A 33 -15.47 -5.36 20.65
N TYR A 34 -16.05 -4.77 21.69
CA TYR A 34 -17.21 -5.29 22.39
C TYR A 34 -18.44 -4.40 22.15
N ASN A 35 -19.49 -4.96 21.55
CA ASN A 35 -20.74 -4.27 21.27
C ASN A 35 -21.90 -4.81 22.11
N ALA A 36 -22.58 -3.91 22.81
CA ALA A 36 -23.72 -4.23 23.68
C ALA A 36 -24.97 -3.40 23.35
N GLY A 37 -26.10 -3.81 23.90
CA GLY A 37 -27.37 -3.11 23.75
C GLY A 37 -27.84 -3.12 22.29
N THR A 38 -28.06 -1.95 21.72
CA THR A 38 -28.53 -1.74 20.33
C THR A 38 -27.45 -1.13 19.43
N SER A 39 -26.17 -1.34 19.73
CA SER A 39 -25.05 -0.76 18.98
C SER A 39 -24.99 -1.25 17.53
N THR A 40 -24.73 -0.34 16.58
CA THR A 40 -24.54 -0.67 15.15
C THR A 40 -23.29 0.01 14.59
N PRO A 41 -22.09 -0.27 15.11
CA PRO A 41 -20.87 0.37 14.62
C PRO A 41 -20.59 -0.03 13.17
N LEU A 42 -19.98 0.89 12.45
CA LEU A 42 -19.49 0.67 11.10
C LEU A 42 -17.98 0.43 11.16
N ILE A 43 -17.54 -0.78 10.84
CA ILE A 43 -16.16 -1.23 10.93
C ILE A 43 -15.65 -1.47 9.50
N THR A 44 -14.79 -0.61 9.01
CA THR A 44 -14.39 -0.58 7.59
C THR A 44 -12.87 -0.57 7.44
N ASN A 45 -12.31 -1.43 6.59
CA ASN A 45 -10.86 -1.43 6.34
C ASN A 45 -10.01 -1.56 7.62
N CYS A 46 -10.42 -2.44 8.54
CA CYS A 46 -9.67 -2.70 9.78
C CYS A 46 -8.97 -4.05 9.72
N THR A 47 -7.89 -4.19 10.47
CA THR A 47 -7.16 -5.46 10.62
C THR A 47 -7.11 -5.86 12.09
N PHE A 48 -7.58 -7.05 12.41
CA PHE A 48 -7.58 -7.66 13.75
C PHE A 48 -6.67 -8.87 13.72
N THR A 49 -5.71 -8.94 14.65
CA THR A 49 -4.77 -10.05 14.65
C THR A 49 -4.05 -10.28 15.98
N GLY A 50 -3.81 -11.54 16.32
CA GLY A 50 -3.12 -11.93 17.55
C GLY A 50 -3.88 -11.58 18.84
N ASN A 51 -5.17 -11.28 18.78
CA ASN A 51 -6.00 -11.03 19.95
C ASN A 51 -6.28 -12.34 20.70
N THR A 52 -6.32 -12.30 22.02
CA THR A 52 -6.29 -13.48 22.90
C THR A 52 -7.48 -13.58 23.86
N ALA A 53 -8.52 -12.79 23.68
CA ALA A 53 -9.76 -12.93 24.45
C ALA A 53 -10.37 -14.34 24.28
N GLN A 54 -11.16 -14.80 25.26
CA GLN A 54 -11.64 -16.20 25.27
C GLN A 54 -12.68 -16.50 24.18
N THR A 55 -13.49 -15.52 23.79
CA THR A 55 -14.58 -15.67 22.81
C THR A 55 -14.74 -14.37 22.01
N GLY A 56 -14.91 -14.46 20.68
CA GLY A 56 -15.11 -13.30 19.81
C GLY A 56 -13.91 -12.37 19.78
N CYS A 57 -12.71 -12.92 19.62
CA CYS A 57 -11.44 -12.27 19.93
C CYS A 57 -11.27 -10.91 19.25
N ALA A 58 -11.70 -10.78 17.99
CA ALA A 58 -11.74 -9.50 17.30
C ALA A 58 -13.04 -8.75 17.64
N VAL A 59 -14.20 -9.37 17.44
CA VAL A 59 -15.50 -8.71 17.66
C VAL A 59 -16.44 -9.61 18.48
N PHE A 60 -16.94 -9.06 19.59
CA PHE A 60 -17.96 -9.68 20.42
C PHE A 60 -19.21 -8.82 20.43
N ASN A 61 -20.36 -9.41 20.08
CA ASN A 61 -21.64 -8.72 20.02
C ASN A 61 -22.65 -9.40 20.94
N THR A 62 -23.35 -8.60 21.75
CA THR A 62 -24.44 -9.05 22.61
C THR A 62 -25.64 -8.10 22.55
N GLY A 63 -26.74 -8.47 23.22
CA GLY A 63 -28.02 -7.79 23.10
C GLY A 63 -28.59 -7.93 21.70
N THR A 64 -29.00 -6.81 21.10
CA THR A 64 -29.49 -6.72 19.72
C THR A 64 -28.53 -5.88 18.87
N SER A 65 -27.24 -5.93 19.18
CA SER A 65 -26.22 -5.21 18.42
C SER A 65 -26.06 -5.80 17.03
N SER A 66 -25.79 -4.93 16.06
CA SER A 66 -25.66 -5.29 14.66
C SER A 66 -24.54 -4.52 13.95
N PRO A 67 -23.26 -4.83 14.21
CA PRO A 67 -22.16 -4.19 13.50
C PRO A 67 -22.17 -4.53 12.01
N ALA A 68 -21.77 -3.55 11.19
CA ALA A 68 -21.46 -3.76 9.79
C ALA A 68 -19.93 -3.80 9.62
N ILE A 69 -19.40 -4.92 9.12
CA ILE A 69 -17.97 -5.18 8.97
C ILE A 69 -17.67 -5.34 7.48
N THR A 70 -16.88 -4.44 6.90
CA THR A 70 -16.61 -4.42 5.45
C THR A 70 -15.15 -4.18 5.14
N ASN A 71 -14.58 -4.90 4.16
CA ASN A 71 -13.16 -4.81 3.79
C ASN A 71 -12.23 -5.02 4.98
N CYS A 72 -12.57 -5.87 5.94
CA CYS A 72 -11.72 -6.12 7.11
C CYS A 72 -10.93 -7.41 6.93
N ILE A 73 -9.80 -7.51 7.63
CA ILE A 73 -9.08 -8.77 7.84
C ILE A 73 -9.15 -9.11 9.32
N LEU A 74 -9.76 -10.25 9.65
CA LEU A 74 -9.83 -10.80 11.00
C LEU A 74 -9.12 -12.14 10.96
N TRP A 75 -7.89 -12.18 11.48
CA TRP A 75 -7.00 -13.30 11.23
C TRP A 75 -6.02 -13.57 12.36
N ASN A 76 -5.83 -14.85 12.69
CA ASN A 76 -4.84 -15.33 13.67
C ASN A 76 -5.09 -14.77 15.07
N ASP A 77 -6.35 -14.67 15.46
CA ASP A 77 -6.73 -14.52 16.86
C ASP A 77 -6.82 -15.90 17.55
N ALA A 78 -6.74 -15.94 18.89
CA ALA A 78 -6.66 -17.20 19.63
C ALA A 78 -7.95 -18.04 19.62
N GLY A 79 -9.07 -17.43 19.25
CA GLY A 79 -10.40 -18.03 19.23
C GLY A 79 -11.21 -17.51 18.03
N THR A 80 -12.54 -17.66 18.05
CA THR A 80 -13.37 -17.21 16.94
C THR A 80 -13.24 -15.70 16.73
N GLU A 81 -13.02 -15.29 15.48
CA GLU A 81 -12.86 -13.90 15.08
C GLU A 81 -14.08 -13.04 15.47
N ILE A 82 -15.28 -13.52 15.13
CA ILE A 82 -16.54 -12.83 15.41
C ILE A 82 -17.44 -13.73 16.24
N TYR A 83 -17.94 -13.23 17.36
CA TYR A 83 -18.94 -13.90 18.16
C TYR A 83 -20.20 -13.05 18.30
N ASN A 84 -21.35 -13.65 18.02
CA ASN A 84 -22.67 -13.09 18.24
C ASN A 84 -23.37 -13.93 19.31
N ASP A 85 -23.72 -13.31 20.44
CA ASP A 85 -24.63 -13.91 21.40
C ASP A 85 -26.07 -13.96 20.83
N THR A 86 -26.96 -14.68 21.48
CA THR A 86 -28.23 -15.23 20.99
C THR A 86 -29.10 -14.30 20.12
N SER A 87 -29.11 -12.99 20.37
CA SER A 87 -29.93 -12.01 19.63
C SER A 87 -29.12 -10.99 18.81
N ALA A 88 -27.80 -11.07 18.84
CA ALA A 88 -26.91 -10.20 18.07
C ALA A 88 -26.63 -10.79 16.69
N THR A 89 -26.27 -9.93 15.74
CA THR A 89 -25.96 -10.36 14.36
C THR A 89 -24.84 -9.51 13.79
N SER A 90 -23.87 -10.06 13.07
CA SER A 90 -22.94 -9.23 12.29
C SER A 90 -23.29 -9.28 10.82
N LEU A 91 -23.35 -8.12 10.17
CA LEU A 91 -23.39 -8.01 8.72
C LEU A 91 -21.94 -7.89 8.22
N VAL A 92 -21.40 -8.98 7.68
CA VAL A 92 -20.02 -9.03 7.19
C VAL A 92 -20.02 -9.16 5.67
N SER A 93 -19.25 -8.32 4.99
CA SER A 93 -19.09 -8.40 3.53
C SER A 93 -17.67 -8.02 3.10
N TYR A 94 -17.22 -8.56 1.97
CA TYR A 94 -15.91 -8.28 1.39
C TYR A 94 -14.77 -8.33 2.42
N SER A 95 -14.83 -9.26 3.37
CA SER A 95 -13.85 -9.36 4.46
C SER A 95 -13.20 -10.75 4.47
N ASP A 96 -11.94 -10.80 4.87
CA ASP A 96 -11.20 -12.03 5.10
C ASP A 96 -11.33 -12.41 6.58
N VAL A 97 -12.00 -13.51 6.87
CA VAL A 97 -12.33 -13.93 8.24
C VAL A 97 -11.87 -15.36 8.45
N GLN A 98 -10.90 -15.56 9.34
CA GLN A 98 -10.40 -16.88 9.68
C GLN A 98 -11.52 -17.78 10.22
N GLY A 99 -11.66 -18.97 9.62
CA GLY A 99 -12.74 -19.91 9.95
C GLY A 99 -14.06 -19.60 9.25
N GLY A 100 -14.08 -18.56 8.40
CA GLY A 100 -15.17 -18.20 7.51
C GLY A 100 -16.28 -17.40 8.16
N TYR A 101 -16.97 -16.60 7.35
CA TYR A 101 -18.20 -15.92 7.73
C TYR A 101 -19.10 -15.70 6.51
N THR A 102 -20.40 -15.97 6.65
CA THR A 102 -21.35 -15.83 5.54
C THR A 102 -21.52 -14.37 5.12
N GLY A 103 -21.44 -14.09 3.83
CA GLY A 103 -21.63 -12.75 3.29
C GLY A 103 -21.08 -12.62 1.88
N VAL A 104 -21.51 -11.58 1.16
CA VAL A 104 -21.03 -11.33 -0.21
C VAL A 104 -19.55 -10.95 -0.15
N GLY A 105 -18.73 -11.58 -1.00
CA GLY A 105 -17.31 -11.24 -1.15
C GLY A 105 -16.42 -11.63 0.02
N ASN A 106 -16.94 -12.29 1.06
CA ASN A 106 -16.10 -12.78 2.15
C ASN A 106 -15.23 -13.94 1.68
N ILE A 107 -14.02 -13.98 2.21
CA ILE A 107 -13.04 -15.04 1.99
C ILE A 107 -12.53 -15.57 3.34
N ASP A 108 -11.90 -16.74 3.32
CA ASP A 108 -11.23 -17.37 4.47
C ASP A 108 -9.93 -17.98 3.97
N VAL A 109 -8.90 -17.14 3.87
CA VAL A 109 -7.62 -17.55 3.29
C VAL A 109 -6.51 -16.69 3.88
N ASN A 110 -5.32 -17.26 4.07
CA ASN A 110 -4.22 -16.53 4.69
C ASN A 110 -3.96 -15.18 3.99
N PRO A 111 -4.04 -14.04 4.70
CA PRO A 111 -3.90 -12.70 4.13
C PRO A 111 -2.47 -12.40 3.65
N LEU A 112 -1.49 -13.25 3.98
CA LEU A 112 -0.08 -13.09 3.60
C LEU A 112 0.47 -11.71 4.02
N PHE A 113 0.35 -11.37 5.31
CA PHE A 113 1.04 -10.21 5.88
C PHE A 113 2.56 -10.32 5.71
N LYS A 114 3.25 -9.20 5.53
CA LYS A 114 4.72 -9.20 5.39
C LYS A 114 5.43 -9.69 6.64
N ASN A 115 5.02 -9.24 7.83
CA ASN A 115 5.64 -9.63 9.09
C ASN A 115 4.71 -9.40 10.30
N GLN A 116 3.71 -10.24 10.49
CA GLN A 116 2.82 -10.15 11.66
C GLN A 116 3.60 -10.40 12.98
N PRO A 117 3.37 -9.64 14.07
CA PRO A 117 2.39 -8.55 14.21
C PRO A 117 2.92 -7.14 13.87
N PHE A 118 4.18 -7.02 13.40
CA PHE A 118 4.87 -5.74 13.27
C PHE A 118 4.60 -5.00 11.94
N ASP A 119 4.32 -5.74 10.87
CA ASP A 119 3.99 -5.22 9.54
C ASP A 119 2.82 -6.02 8.96
N LEU A 120 1.65 -5.40 9.00
CA LEU A 120 0.39 -5.95 8.49
C LEU A 120 0.11 -5.48 7.05
N SER A 121 1.09 -4.87 6.37
CA SER A 121 0.97 -4.66 4.92
C SER A 121 1.01 -6.00 4.18
N LEU A 122 0.33 -6.06 3.04
CA LEU A 122 0.14 -7.29 2.28
C LEU A 122 1.38 -7.62 1.43
N GLN A 123 1.69 -8.92 1.31
CA GLN A 123 2.61 -9.44 0.30
C GLN A 123 1.93 -9.43 -1.08
N SER A 124 2.71 -9.39 -2.15
CA SER A 124 2.21 -9.25 -3.54
C SER A 124 1.28 -10.37 -4.02
N ALA A 125 1.29 -11.53 -3.35
CA ALA A 125 0.43 -12.67 -3.68
C ALA A 125 -0.80 -12.77 -2.76
N SER A 126 -1.02 -11.77 -1.91
CA SER A 126 -2.12 -11.78 -0.95
C SER A 126 -3.47 -11.88 -1.66
N PRO A 127 -4.36 -12.77 -1.19
CA PRO A 127 -5.73 -12.86 -1.70
C PRO A 127 -6.61 -11.67 -1.31
N CYS A 128 -6.13 -10.83 -0.38
CA CYS A 128 -6.82 -9.63 0.09
C CYS A 128 -6.61 -8.42 -0.83
N ILE A 129 -5.69 -8.52 -1.80
CA ILE A 129 -5.44 -7.50 -2.81
C ILE A 129 -6.56 -7.51 -3.84
N ASP A 130 -7.08 -6.33 -4.19
CA ASP A 130 -8.14 -6.11 -5.18
C ASP A 130 -9.42 -6.94 -4.90
N ALA A 131 -9.65 -7.34 -3.66
CA ALA A 131 -10.74 -8.25 -3.28
C ALA A 131 -11.89 -7.55 -2.52
N GLY A 132 -11.70 -6.28 -2.14
CA GLY A 132 -12.66 -5.47 -1.41
C GLY A 132 -13.65 -4.71 -2.30
N THR A 133 -14.54 -3.96 -1.64
CA THR A 133 -15.54 -3.08 -2.29
C THR A 133 -15.22 -1.59 -2.11
N ASN A 134 -15.93 -0.71 -2.82
CA ASN A 134 -15.74 0.74 -2.75
C ASN A 134 -16.16 1.33 -1.40
N THR A 135 -15.19 1.52 -0.50
CA THR A 135 -15.39 2.08 0.84
C THR A 135 -15.33 3.61 0.91
N GLY A 136 -15.06 4.29 -0.22
CA GLY A 136 -15.19 5.75 -0.32
C GLY A 136 -16.64 6.24 -0.27
N ALA A 137 -17.62 5.35 -0.47
CA ALA A 137 -19.03 5.68 -0.33
C ALA A 137 -19.41 5.96 1.13
N PHE A 138 -20.35 6.89 1.33
CA PHE A 138 -20.82 7.31 2.67
C PHE A 138 -21.35 6.14 3.51
N ALA A 139 -21.97 5.15 2.86
CA ALA A 139 -22.47 3.94 3.52
C ALA A 139 -21.39 3.13 4.25
N TYR A 140 -20.10 3.33 3.92
CA TYR A 140 -18.96 2.65 4.53
C TYR A 140 -18.06 3.60 5.34
N GLY A 141 -18.48 4.86 5.54
CA GLY A 141 -17.75 5.84 6.35
C GLY A 141 -16.80 6.74 5.55
N SER A 142 -16.86 6.71 4.20
CA SER A 142 -16.05 7.55 3.32
C SER A 142 -14.54 7.40 3.52
N VAL A 143 -14.07 6.16 3.46
CA VAL A 143 -12.67 5.78 3.66
C VAL A 143 -11.94 5.85 2.32
N ASN A 144 -11.17 6.93 2.09
CA ASN A 144 -10.51 7.19 0.81
C ASN A 144 -9.02 6.84 0.79
N ASP A 145 -8.40 6.67 1.95
CA ASP A 145 -6.97 6.39 2.09
C ASP A 145 -6.77 5.22 3.07
N ASP A 146 -5.56 4.65 3.15
CA ASP A 146 -5.19 3.61 4.11
C ASP A 146 -4.59 4.20 5.42
N ILE A 147 -4.18 3.36 6.36
CA ILE A 147 -3.59 3.79 7.65
C ILE A 147 -2.28 4.61 7.52
N ARG A 148 -1.62 4.56 6.35
CA ARG A 148 -0.41 5.34 6.02
C ARG A 148 -0.73 6.60 5.19
N GLY A 149 -1.99 6.82 4.83
CA GLY A 149 -2.42 7.90 3.95
C GLY A 149 -2.24 7.59 2.45
N LEU A 150 -2.10 6.32 2.07
CA LEU A 150 -2.07 5.92 0.65
C LEU A 150 -3.51 5.91 0.10
N PRO A 151 -3.80 6.60 -1.02
CA PRO A 151 -5.15 6.64 -1.57
C PRO A 151 -5.64 5.25 -2.00
N ARG A 152 -6.94 5.01 -1.88
CA ARG A 152 -7.60 3.78 -2.31
C ARG A 152 -8.53 4.04 -3.52
N PRO A 153 -8.62 3.10 -4.48
CA PRO A 153 -7.79 1.91 -4.63
C PRO A 153 -6.46 2.22 -5.35
N GLN A 154 -5.42 1.42 -5.14
CA GLN A 154 -4.18 1.47 -5.96
C GLN A 154 -4.16 0.44 -7.10
N GLY A 155 -5.01 -0.58 -7.03
CA GLY A 155 -5.17 -1.60 -8.07
C GLY A 155 -6.52 -1.49 -8.80
N TYR A 156 -7.07 -2.65 -9.17
CA TYR A 156 -8.39 -2.74 -9.80
C TYR A 156 -9.55 -2.53 -8.81
N ALA A 157 -9.33 -2.79 -7.53
CA ALA A 157 -10.32 -2.64 -6.47
C ALA A 157 -9.64 -2.30 -5.13
N TYR A 158 -10.45 -2.12 -4.09
CA TYR A 158 -9.96 -1.80 -2.75
C TYR A 158 -9.38 -3.06 -2.13
N ASP A 159 -8.34 -2.93 -1.33
CA ASP A 159 -7.83 -4.06 -0.56
C ASP A 159 -8.59 -4.25 0.74
N MET A 160 -8.68 -5.51 1.18
CA MET A 160 -9.16 -5.81 2.53
C MET A 160 -8.08 -5.44 3.56
N GLY A 161 -8.51 -4.97 4.72
CA GLY A 161 -7.66 -4.58 5.84
C GLY A 161 -7.25 -3.11 5.85
N ALA A 162 -6.42 -2.76 6.83
CA ALA A 162 -6.00 -1.39 7.12
C ALA A 162 -4.96 -0.81 6.16
N TYR A 163 -4.31 -1.66 5.36
CA TYR A 163 -3.25 -1.30 4.42
C TYR A 163 -3.73 -1.50 2.98
N GLU A 164 -3.43 -0.56 2.11
CA GLU A 164 -3.59 -0.70 0.67
C GLU A 164 -2.26 -1.16 0.06
N TYR A 165 -2.30 -2.20 -0.74
CA TYR A 165 -1.15 -2.72 -1.47
C TYR A 165 -0.82 -1.77 -2.60
N GLN A 166 0.33 -1.10 -2.45
CA GLN A 166 0.91 -0.36 -3.54
C GLN A 166 1.59 -1.34 -4.48
N VAL A 167 1.02 -1.55 -5.66
CA VAL A 167 1.82 -2.02 -6.79
C VAL A 167 2.91 -1.00 -7.01
N ASN A 168 4.16 -1.37 -6.70
CA ASN A 168 5.29 -0.58 -7.15
C ASN A 168 5.19 -0.50 -8.68
N SER A 169 4.77 0.66 -9.19
CA SER A 169 4.71 0.96 -10.63
C SER A 169 6.11 1.06 -11.25
N TRP A 170 7.14 0.66 -10.51
CA TRP A 170 8.49 0.51 -11.02
C TRP A 170 8.60 -0.75 -11.87
N SER A 171 8.17 -0.62 -13.11
CA SER A 171 8.56 -1.53 -14.17
C SER A 171 9.82 -1.01 -14.84
N PRO A 172 10.85 -1.83 -15.10
CA PRO A 172 11.91 -1.47 -16.05
C PRO A 172 11.33 -1.08 -17.42
N VAL A 173 10.09 -1.48 -17.74
CA VAL A 173 9.35 -1.05 -18.94
C VAL A 173 8.91 0.41 -18.88
N SER A 174 8.78 1.06 -17.72
CA SER A 174 8.53 2.52 -17.63
C SER A 174 9.84 3.33 -17.70
N ALA A 175 10.96 2.75 -17.24
CA ALA A 175 12.28 3.37 -17.34
C ALA A 175 12.91 3.24 -18.73
N MET A 176 12.60 2.19 -19.50
CA MET A 176 13.14 1.98 -20.85
C MET A 176 12.68 3.04 -21.88
N PRO A 177 11.38 3.42 -21.96
CA PRO A 177 10.93 4.55 -22.77
C PRO A 177 11.58 5.86 -22.33
N LEU A 178 11.69 6.11 -21.02
CA LEU A 178 12.33 7.32 -20.51
C LEU A 178 13.83 7.37 -20.85
N MET A 179 14.56 6.28 -20.65
CA MET A 179 15.96 6.13 -21.06
C MET A 179 16.11 6.33 -22.57
N ARG A 180 15.23 5.74 -23.39
CA ARG A 180 15.25 5.95 -24.86
C ARG A 180 15.03 7.42 -25.22
N THR A 181 14.09 8.11 -24.58
CA THR A 181 13.88 9.55 -24.78
C THR A 181 15.10 10.36 -24.35
N GLN A 182 15.69 10.06 -23.20
CA GLN A 182 16.91 10.71 -22.72
C GLN A 182 18.09 10.49 -23.68
N LEU A 183 18.26 9.28 -24.21
CA LEU A 183 19.30 8.95 -25.17
C LEU A 183 19.08 9.71 -26.49
N ALA A 184 17.84 9.78 -26.98
CA ALA A 184 17.50 10.55 -28.17
C ALA A 184 17.80 12.05 -27.99
N HIS A 185 17.45 12.63 -26.83
CA HIS A 185 17.76 14.03 -26.54
C HIS A 185 19.26 14.28 -26.38
N ALA A 186 19.99 13.39 -25.69
CA ALA A 186 21.43 13.52 -25.53
C ALA A 186 22.17 13.37 -26.88
N SER A 187 21.72 12.46 -27.75
CA SER A 187 22.25 12.33 -29.11
C SER A 187 22.04 13.60 -29.91
N ALA A 188 20.82 14.14 -29.92
CA ALA A 188 20.52 15.37 -30.66
C ALA A 188 21.31 16.59 -30.14
N ALA A 189 21.50 16.68 -28.81
CA ALA A 189 22.31 17.73 -28.21
C ALA A 189 23.79 17.60 -28.60
N TRP A 190 24.32 16.37 -28.58
CA TRP A 190 25.68 16.09 -29.02
C TRP A 190 25.89 16.43 -30.50
N ASP A 191 24.96 16.02 -31.37
CA ASP A 191 25.04 16.28 -32.82
C ASP A 191 25.16 17.80 -33.08
N ALA A 192 24.26 18.59 -32.46
CA ALA A 192 24.26 20.05 -32.60
C ALA A 192 25.53 20.73 -32.03
N LEU A 193 26.09 20.19 -30.95
CA LEU A 193 27.30 20.74 -30.33
C LEU A 193 28.55 20.37 -31.12
N SER A 194 28.60 19.14 -31.63
CA SER A 194 29.73 18.61 -32.38
C SER A 194 30.02 19.37 -33.68
N GLU A 195 28.99 19.96 -34.28
CA GLU A 195 29.12 20.82 -35.47
C GLU A 195 29.82 22.15 -35.19
N GLN A 196 29.84 22.60 -33.92
CA GLN A 196 30.42 23.87 -33.52
C GLN A 196 31.87 23.73 -33.03
N ILE A 197 32.36 22.49 -32.83
CA ILE A 197 33.71 22.23 -32.35
C ILE A 197 34.73 22.68 -33.40
N PRO A 198 35.75 23.51 -33.03
CA PRO A 198 36.78 23.95 -33.95
C PRO A 198 37.70 22.78 -34.36
N ASP A 199 38.35 22.92 -35.52
CA ASP A 199 39.29 21.89 -36.04
C ASP A 199 40.45 21.58 -35.07
N GLU A 200 40.84 22.56 -34.24
CA GLU A 200 41.84 22.41 -33.18
C GLU A 200 41.23 22.80 -31.82
N PRO A 201 40.58 21.85 -31.11
CA PRO A 201 40.03 22.10 -29.78
C PRO A 201 41.14 22.27 -28.74
N THR A 202 40.87 23.03 -27.68
CA THR A 202 41.79 23.15 -26.54
C THR A 202 41.88 21.84 -25.74
N ASP A 203 42.88 21.70 -24.88
CA ASP A 203 43.02 20.54 -23.99
C ASP A 203 41.78 20.35 -23.09
N GLU A 204 41.20 21.47 -22.62
CA GLU A 204 39.98 21.47 -21.81
C GLU A 204 38.78 20.95 -22.61
N MET A 205 38.58 21.46 -23.83
CA MET A 205 37.53 20.97 -24.72
C MET A 205 37.72 19.50 -25.07
N THR A 206 38.96 19.07 -25.31
CA THR A 206 39.29 17.67 -25.62
C THR A 206 38.90 16.75 -24.45
N SER A 207 39.24 17.13 -23.21
CA SER A 207 38.85 16.37 -22.02
C SER A 207 37.33 16.27 -21.85
N LEU A 208 36.60 17.33 -22.16
CA LEU A 208 35.13 17.33 -22.10
C LEU A 208 34.52 16.43 -23.19
N ILE A 209 35.03 16.51 -24.42
CA ILE A 209 34.60 15.67 -25.55
C ILE A 209 34.77 14.18 -25.22
N GLU A 210 35.94 13.78 -24.72
CA GLU A 210 36.20 12.39 -24.32
C GLU A 210 35.26 11.92 -23.22
N GLY A 211 35.01 12.77 -22.21
CA GLY A 211 34.07 12.47 -21.12
C GLY A 211 32.63 12.30 -21.60
N ILE A 212 32.17 13.16 -22.51
CA ILE A 212 30.84 13.06 -23.12
C ILE A 212 30.69 11.75 -23.88
N GLN A 213 31.66 11.42 -24.75
CA GLN A 213 31.63 10.21 -25.55
C GLN A 213 31.66 8.94 -24.68
N ALA A 214 32.48 8.93 -23.63
CA ALA A 214 32.56 7.82 -22.69
C ALA A 214 31.23 7.56 -21.97
N HIS A 215 30.58 8.61 -21.45
CA HIS A 215 29.28 8.48 -20.78
C HIS A 215 28.16 8.08 -21.75
N MET A 216 28.16 8.62 -22.97
CA MET A 216 27.23 8.20 -24.03
C MET A 216 27.41 6.71 -24.39
N GLN A 217 28.66 6.25 -24.53
CA GLN A 217 28.96 4.85 -24.81
C GLN A 217 28.54 3.93 -23.65
N ASN A 218 28.86 4.29 -22.41
CA ASN A 218 28.47 3.53 -21.22
C ASN A 218 26.95 3.40 -21.11
N ALA A 219 26.21 4.49 -21.35
CA ALA A 219 24.74 4.47 -21.31
C ALA A 219 24.14 3.44 -22.27
N THR A 220 24.69 3.31 -23.48
CA THR A 220 24.19 2.34 -24.49
C THR A 220 24.59 0.90 -24.20
N GLY A 221 25.67 0.67 -23.44
CA GLY A 221 26.13 -0.66 -23.03
C GLY A 221 25.45 -1.23 -21.78
N LEU A 222 24.75 -0.39 -21.01
CA LEU A 222 24.09 -0.79 -19.77
C LEU A 222 22.69 -1.37 -20.02
N THR A 223 22.43 -2.56 -19.46
CA THR A 223 21.11 -3.20 -19.51
C THR A 223 20.13 -2.65 -18.46
N ASN A 224 20.65 -1.98 -17.43
CA ASN A 224 19.83 -1.34 -16.39
C ASN A 224 19.53 0.12 -16.77
N PRO A 225 18.26 0.48 -16.99
CA PRO A 225 17.88 1.79 -17.50
C PRO A 225 18.12 2.93 -16.49
N VAL A 226 18.19 2.64 -15.18
CA VAL A 226 18.50 3.65 -14.15
C VAL A 226 19.96 4.06 -14.23
N TYR A 227 20.88 3.09 -14.32
CA TYR A 227 22.30 3.38 -14.47
C TYR A 227 22.58 4.07 -15.80
N ALA A 228 21.93 3.62 -16.88
CA ALA A 228 22.06 4.27 -18.17
C ALA A 228 21.52 5.72 -18.17
N SER A 229 20.38 5.98 -17.53
CA SER A 229 19.88 7.34 -17.32
C SER A 229 20.88 8.20 -16.54
N GLY A 230 21.55 7.64 -15.53
CA GLY A 230 22.59 8.34 -14.77
C GLY A 230 23.79 8.72 -15.62
N GLU A 231 24.25 7.83 -16.52
CA GLU A 231 25.32 8.12 -17.47
C GLU A 231 24.91 9.21 -18.48
N LEU A 232 23.66 9.19 -18.98
CA LEU A 232 23.14 10.23 -19.87
C LEU A 232 23.05 11.60 -19.19
N SER A 233 22.71 11.65 -17.91
CA SER A 233 22.72 12.90 -17.14
C SER A 233 24.13 13.48 -16.99
N LYS A 234 25.16 12.64 -16.78
CA LYS A 234 26.56 13.09 -16.73
C LYS A 234 27.04 13.59 -18.09
N ALA A 235 26.71 12.89 -19.17
CA ALA A 235 27.03 13.32 -20.53
C ALA A 235 26.44 14.72 -20.82
N ARG A 236 25.18 14.96 -20.43
CA ARG A 236 24.55 16.26 -20.60
C ARG A 236 25.21 17.39 -19.82
N ALA A 237 25.63 17.14 -18.58
CA ALA A 237 26.33 18.14 -17.78
C ALA A 237 27.64 18.58 -18.46
N LEU A 238 28.42 17.62 -18.99
CA LEU A 238 29.64 17.92 -19.73
C LEU A 238 29.35 18.65 -21.07
N MET A 239 28.22 18.35 -21.73
CA MET A 239 27.79 19.10 -22.93
C MET A 239 27.48 20.56 -22.60
N GLU A 240 26.86 20.84 -21.44
CA GLU A 240 26.59 22.21 -20.99
C GLU A 240 27.91 22.95 -20.69
N GLU A 241 28.89 22.29 -20.10
CA GLU A 241 30.24 22.84 -19.91
C GLU A 241 30.95 23.13 -21.24
N LEU A 242 30.91 22.18 -22.18
CA LEU A 242 31.51 22.37 -23.50
C LEU A 242 30.82 23.49 -24.29
N ALA A 243 29.50 23.64 -24.18
CA ALA A 243 28.76 24.72 -24.82
C ALA A 243 29.23 26.11 -24.34
N MET A 244 29.52 26.26 -23.05
CA MET A 244 30.06 27.52 -22.51
C MET A 244 31.45 27.89 -23.08
N LEU A 245 32.22 26.91 -23.56
CA LEU A 245 33.52 27.14 -24.18
C LEU A 245 33.43 27.42 -25.70
N LEU A 246 32.28 27.13 -26.30
CA LEU A 246 32.00 27.32 -27.73
C LEU A 246 31.32 28.67 -28.04
N GLU A 247 30.77 29.34 -27.02
CA GLU A 247 30.26 30.72 -27.08
C GLU A 247 31.38 31.77 -27.05
#